data_AF-A0A9W4XT61-F1
#
_entry.id   AF-A0A9W4XT61-F1
#
_cell.length_a   1.000
_cell.length_b   1.000
_cell.length_c   1.000
_cell.angle_alpha   90.00
_cell.angle_beta   90.00
_cell.angle_gamma   90.00
#
_symmetry.space_group_name_H-M   'P 1'
#
loop_
_entity.id
_entity.type
_entity.pdbx_description
1 polymer ?
#
loop_
_entity_poly.entity_id
_entity_poly.type
_entity_poly.pdbx_seq_one_letter_code
_entity_poly.pdbx_strand_id
1 'polypeptide(L)'
;MDPVEEAEAYHRYVEEFGWGGASDLARRIGKSPEYVSHRMQLLNLSTEIKGHVASRRLGVSHAIEVASMEPGEREGAVDRIIGEGLTIRQVRRMREPAPEPASSSGSIVQRETLALRVALARIDGLVDDAHRAPPGERTGLVEFLMGQRRAVHSLIDDALRRKKSYA
;
A
#
# COMPACT_ATOMS: atom_id res chain seq x y z
N MET A 1 22.48 13.08 -14.89
CA MET A 1 22.30 11.66 -14.53
C MET A 1 20.86 11.32 -14.76
N ASP A 2 20.61 10.37 -15.64
CA ASP A 2 19.28 9.80 -15.75
C ASP A 2 19.02 8.79 -14.62
N PRO A 3 17.76 8.39 -14.38
CA PRO A 3 17.44 7.47 -13.29
C PRO A 3 18.08 6.08 -13.40
N VAL A 4 18.42 5.62 -14.60
CA VAL A 4 19.01 4.31 -14.85
C VAL A 4 20.52 4.36 -14.54
N GLU A 5 21.20 5.41 -14.99
CA GLU A 5 22.61 5.67 -14.63
C GLU A 5 22.78 5.74 -13.10
N GLU A 6 21.88 6.44 -12.41
CA GLU A 6 21.88 6.55 -10.94
C GLU A 6 21.73 5.16 -10.29
N ALA A 7 20.88 4.29 -10.85
CA ALA A 7 20.69 2.92 -10.38
C ALA A 7 21.96 2.07 -10.56
N GLU A 8 22.64 2.18 -11.70
CA GLU A 8 23.90 1.47 -11.98
C GLU A 8 25.02 1.92 -11.04
N ALA A 9 25.13 3.22 -10.79
CA ALA A 9 26.12 3.75 -9.84
C ALA A 9 25.86 3.25 -8.41
N TYR A 10 24.60 3.20 -7.99
CA TYR A 10 24.22 2.67 -6.67
C TYR A 10 24.51 1.18 -6.56
N HIS A 11 24.17 0.41 -7.58
CA HIS A 11 24.42 -1.02 -7.57
C HIS A 11 25.91 -1.34 -7.55
N ARG A 12 26.72 -0.68 -8.39
CA ARG A 12 28.18 -0.84 -8.40
C ARG A 12 28.79 -0.52 -7.05
N TYR A 13 28.36 0.59 -6.44
CA TYR A 13 28.82 0.94 -5.10
C TYR A 13 28.44 -0.13 -4.06
N VAL A 14 27.21 -0.63 -4.09
CA VAL A 14 26.76 -1.66 -3.15
C VAL A 14 27.53 -2.98 -3.35
N GLU A 15 27.80 -3.38 -4.61
CA GLU A 15 28.59 -4.57 -4.94
C GLU A 15 30.06 -4.42 -4.53
N GLU A 16 30.70 -3.28 -4.84
CA GLU A 16 32.11 -3.04 -4.52
C GLU A 16 32.39 -3.00 -3.01
N PHE A 17 31.46 -2.44 -2.22
CA PHE A 17 31.68 -2.27 -0.78
C PHE A 17 31.08 -3.39 0.08
N GLY A 18 30.24 -4.29 -0.47
CA GLY A 18 29.86 -5.63 0.02
C GLY A 18 29.15 -5.74 1.39
N TRP A 19 29.29 -4.74 2.27
CA TRP A 19 28.95 -4.81 3.69
C TRP A 19 27.92 -3.76 4.12
N GLY A 20 27.36 -2.98 3.18
CA GLY A 20 26.51 -1.83 3.52
C GLY A 20 25.10 -1.78 2.89
N GLY A 21 24.83 -2.57 1.85
CA GLY A 21 23.52 -2.55 1.17
C GLY A 21 23.00 -1.14 0.81
N ALA A 22 21.69 -1.04 0.57
CA ALA A 22 21.05 0.25 0.27
C ALA A 22 21.08 1.23 1.47
N SER A 23 21.03 0.72 2.69
CA SER A 23 20.96 1.53 3.91
C SER A 23 22.22 2.34 4.18
N ASP A 24 23.42 1.76 3.98
CA ASP A 24 24.67 2.49 4.16
C ASP A 24 24.92 3.52 3.08
N LEU A 25 24.64 3.17 1.81
CA LEU A 25 24.71 4.11 0.72
C LEU A 25 23.77 5.30 0.98
N ALA A 26 22.52 5.03 1.34
CA ALA A 26 21.53 6.04 1.68
C ALA A 26 22.00 7.02 2.77
N ARG A 27 22.62 6.50 3.85
CA ARG A 27 23.22 7.35 4.90
C ARG A 27 24.33 8.27 4.37
N ARG A 28 25.21 7.75 3.50
CA ARG A 28 26.33 8.54 2.94
C ARG A 28 25.86 9.63 1.97
N ILE A 29 24.80 9.38 1.21
CA ILE A 29 24.27 10.34 0.22
C ILE A 29 23.11 11.20 0.74
N GLY A 30 22.75 11.09 2.02
CA GLY A 30 21.67 11.87 2.64
C GLY A 30 20.28 11.57 2.07
N LYS A 31 20.02 10.31 1.73
CA LYS A 31 18.73 9.83 1.20
C LYS A 31 18.14 8.76 2.12
N SER A 32 16.88 8.39 1.87
CA SER A 32 16.28 7.25 2.57
C SER A 32 16.74 5.91 1.96
N PRO A 33 16.83 4.84 2.75
CA PRO A 33 17.08 3.49 2.23
C PRO A 33 16.10 3.07 1.13
N GLU A 34 14.82 3.46 1.26
CA GLU A 34 13.78 3.20 0.28
C GLU A 34 14.07 3.87 -1.06
N TYR A 35 14.55 5.12 -1.04
CA TYR A 35 14.89 5.85 -2.26
C TYR A 35 16.00 5.12 -3.06
N VAL A 36 17.05 4.67 -2.37
CA VAL A 36 18.17 3.94 -2.98
C VAL A 36 17.69 2.58 -3.51
N SER A 37 16.92 1.84 -2.71
CA SER A 37 16.36 0.55 -3.09
C SER A 37 15.46 0.65 -4.33
N HIS A 38 14.51 1.59 -4.33
CA HIS A 38 13.65 1.88 -5.48
C HIS A 38 14.43 2.22 -6.74
N ARG A 39 15.53 2.98 -6.59
CA ARG A 39 16.37 3.32 -7.73
C ARG A 39 17.05 2.07 -8.31
N MET A 40 17.63 1.23 -7.45
CA MET A 40 18.27 -0.02 -7.87
C MET A 40 17.29 -1.01 -8.53
N GLN A 41 16.01 -1.02 -8.12
CA GLN A 41 14.98 -1.87 -8.74
C GLN A 41 14.80 -1.62 -10.25
N LEU A 42 15.14 -0.43 -10.75
CA LEU A 42 15.10 -0.15 -12.20
C LEU A 42 16.03 -1.06 -13.01
N LEU A 43 17.08 -1.62 -12.38
CA LEU A 43 18.00 -2.53 -13.05
C LEU A 43 17.35 -3.87 -13.42
N ASN A 44 16.26 -4.24 -12.74
CA ASN A 44 15.50 -5.47 -12.99
C ASN A 44 14.62 -5.40 -14.25
N LEU A 45 14.49 -4.24 -14.86
CA LEU A 45 13.68 -4.00 -16.06
C LEU A 45 14.42 -4.45 -17.34
N SER A 46 13.68 -4.69 -18.43
CA SER A 46 14.28 -4.93 -19.74
C SER A 46 14.93 -3.66 -20.30
N THR A 47 15.86 -3.82 -21.25
CA THR A 47 16.56 -2.70 -21.89
C THR A 47 15.59 -1.70 -22.52
N GLU A 48 14.50 -2.19 -23.11
CA GLU A 48 13.46 -1.35 -23.71
C GLU A 48 12.77 -0.45 -22.68
N ILE A 49 12.32 -1.04 -21.55
CA ILE A 49 11.66 -0.29 -20.49
C ILE A 49 12.63 0.71 -19.84
N LYS A 50 13.91 0.35 -19.64
CA LYS A 50 14.94 1.29 -19.20
C LYS A 50 15.07 2.47 -20.17
N GLY A 51 15.01 2.23 -21.47
CA GLY A 51 15.00 3.27 -22.50
C GLY A 51 13.81 4.24 -22.37
N HIS A 52 12.61 3.73 -22.05
CA HIS A 52 11.45 4.58 -21.76
C HIS A 52 11.63 5.46 -20.52
N VAL A 53 12.32 4.96 -19.48
CA VAL A 53 12.64 5.74 -18.28
C VAL A 53 13.70 6.80 -18.57
N ALA A 54 14.78 6.42 -19.26
CA ALA A 54 15.86 7.33 -19.62
C ALA A 54 15.37 8.49 -20.51
N SER A 55 14.46 8.20 -21.45
CA SER A 55 13.79 9.20 -22.29
C SER A 55 12.64 9.96 -21.62
N ARG A 56 12.37 9.69 -20.33
CA ARG A 56 11.27 10.28 -19.53
C ARG A 56 9.86 10.03 -20.09
N ARG A 57 9.69 9.05 -20.99
CA ARG A 57 8.38 8.60 -21.46
C ARG A 57 7.64 7.79 -20.38
N LEU A 58 8.39 7.10 -19.53
CA LEU A 58 7.88 6.40 -18.35
C LEU A 58 8.43 7.05 -17.09
N GLY A 59 7.53 7.46 -16.19
CA GLY A 59 7.93 8.02 -14.89
C GLY A 59 8.61 6.97 -14.01
N VAL A 60 9.60 7.40 -13.20
CA VAL A 60 10.38 6.51 -12.32
C VAL A 60 9.50 5.69 -11.38
N SER A 61 8.50 6.33 -10.76
CA SER A 61 7.55 5.63 -9.89
C SER A 61 6.73 4.57 -10.64
N HIS A 62 6.33 4.83 -11.89
CA HIS A 62 5.65 3.82 -12.71
C HIS A 62 6.58 2.65 -13.04
N ALA A 63 7.84 2.95 -13.39
CA ALA A 63 8.82 1.92 -13.68
C ALA A 63 9.12 1.02 -12.48
N ILE A 64 9.17 1.57 -11.27
CA ILE A 64 9.30 0.81 -10.02
C ILE A 64 8.11 -0.14 -9.81
N GLU A 65 6.88 0.35 -10.05
CA GLU A 65 5.68 -0.49 -10.00
C GLU A 65 5.63 -1.54 -11.12
N VAL A 66 6.33 -1.34 -12.23
CA VAL A 66 6.47 -2.39 -13.26
C VAL A 66 7.56 -3.40 -12.87
N ALA A 67 8.62 -2.96 -12.19
CA ALA A 67 9.80 -3.78 -11.90
C ALA A 67 9.53 -5.02 -11.01
N SER A 68 8.52 -4.96 -10.14
CA SER A 68 8.10 -6.13 -9.33
C SER A 68 6.90 -6.90 -9.92
N MET A 69 6.47 -6.61 -11.16
CA MET A 69 5.52 -7.48 -11.90
C MET A 69 6.28 -8.67 -12.50
N GLU A 70 5.55 -9.71 -12.90
CA GLU A 70 6.13 -10.85 -13.61
C GLU A 70 6.75 -10.40 -14.94
N PRO A 71 7.95 -10.90 -15.33
CA PRO A 71 8.66 -10.43 -16.52
C PRO A 71 7.82 -10.38 -17.81
N GLY A 72 6.94 -11.38 -18.02
CA GLY A 72 6.07 -11.46 -19.19
C GLY A 72 4.94 -10.42 -19.25
N GLU A 73 4.62 -9.75 -18.13
CA GLU A 73 3.53 -8.77 -18.06
C GLU A 73 4.03 -7.32 -18.19
N ARG A 74 5.35 -7.10 -18.04
CA ARG A 74 5.93 -5.76 -17.89
C ARG A 74 5.78 -4.88 -19.12
N GLU A 75 6.04 -5.43 -20.31
CA GLU A 75 5.99 -4.67 -21.57
C GLU A 75 4.57 -4.22 -21.87
N GLY A 76 3.60 -5.14 -21.81
CA GLY A 76 2.18 -4.81 -21.98
C GLY A 76 1.67 -3.81 -20.93
N ALA A 77 2.18 -3.88 -19.68
CA ALA A 77 1.86 -2.89 -18.67
C ALA A 77 2.42 -1.50 -19.00
N VAL A 78 3.66 -1.42 -19.51
CA VAL A 78 4.30 -0.15 -19.90
C VAL A 78 3.58 0.51 -21.07
N ASP A 79 3.22 -0.28 -22.09
CA ASP A 79 2.44 0.22 -23.23
C ASP A 79 1.12 0.83 -22.77
N ARG A 80 0.42 0.15 -21.86
CA ARG A 80 -0.83 0.63 -21.31
C ARG A 80 -0.65 1.89 -20.46
N ILE A 81 0.41 1.96 -19.65
CA ILE A 81 0.74 3.14 -18.84
C ILE A 81 0.99 4.36 -19.72
N ILE A 82 1.79 4.20 -20.77
CA ILE A 82 2.15 5.30 -21.68
C ILE A 82 0.97 5.69 -22.56
N GLY A 83 0.22 4.72 -23.09
CA GLY A 83 -0.91 4.96 -23.99
C GLY A 83 -2.14 5.56 -23.30
N GLU A 84 -2.48 5.09 -22.09
CA GLU A 84 -3.67 5.52 -21.35
C GLU A 84 -3.38 6.60 -20.31
N GLY A 85 -2.11 6.93 -20.06
CA GLY A 85 -1.72 7.93 -19.05
C GLY A 85 -2.10 7.51 -17.63
N LEU A 86 -1.83 6.25 -17.28
CA LEU A 86 -2.26 5.68 -16.00
C LEU A 86 -1.61 6.38 -14.81
N THR A 87 -2.39 6.56 -13.75
CA THR A 87 -1.90 6.99 -12.43
C THR A 87 -1.23 5.82 -11.70
N ILE A 88 -0.29 6.12 -10.80
CA ILE A 88 0.39 5.12 -9.95
C ILE A 88 -0.62 4.19 -9.23
N ARG A 89 -1.74 4.73 -8.77
CA ARG A 89 -2.80 3.94 -8.12
C ARG A 89 -3.48 2.96 -9.09
N GLN A 90 -3.65 3.33 -10.36
CA GLN A 90 -4.16 2.41 -11.39
C GLN A 90 -3.13 1.33 -11.71
N VAL A 91 -1.84 1.67 -11.78
CA VAL A 91 -0.76 0.69 -12.01
C VAL A 91 -0.67 -0.32 -10.87
N ARG A 92 -0.75 0.12 -9.60
CA ARG A 92 -0.78 -0.79 -8.44
C ARG A 92 -1.95 -1.77 -8.50
N ARG A 93 -3.13 -1.31 -8.93
CA ARG A 93 -4.30 -2.17 -9.14
C ARG A 93 -4.13 -3.22 -10.24
N MET A 94 -3.17 -3.06 -11.15
CA MET A 94 -2.86 -4.10 -12.15
C MET A 94 -2.10 -5.28 -11.54
N ARG A 95 -1.44 -5.07 -10.39
CA ARG A 95 -0.64 -6.06 -9.66
C ARG A 95 -1.44 -6.78 -8.60
N GLU A 96 -2.43 -6.08 -8.05
CA GLU A 96 -3.40 -6.70 -7.16
C GLU A 96 -4.21 -7.71 -7.98
N PRO A 97 -4.44 -8.94 -7.47
CA PRO A 97 -5.39 -9.85 -8.11
C PRO A 97 -6.68 -9.06 -8.31
N ALA A 98 -7.24 -9.16 -9.53
CA ALA A 98 -8.42 -8.42 -9.91
C ALA A 98 -9.39 -8.42 -8.71
N PRO A 99 -9.71 -7.26 -8.11
CA PRO A 99 -10.81 -7.26 -7.18
C PRO A 99 -11.97 -7.82 -8.00
N GLU A 100 -12.59 -8.90 -7.52
CA GLU A 100 -13.88 -9.37 -8.05
C GLU A 100 -14.68 -8.12 -8.37
N PRO A 101 -15.25 -8.02 -9.59
CA PRO A 101 -15.76 -6.76 -10.12
C PRO A 101 -16.52 -6.08 -9.01
N ALA A 102 -15.94 -5.01 -8.49
CA ALA A 102 -16.56 -4.24 -7.44
C ALA A 102 -17.79 -3.67 -8.12
N SER A 103 -18.93 -4.36 -7.93
CA SER A 103 -20.21 -3.80 -8.26
C SER A 103 -20.19 -2.43 -7.60
N SER A 104 -20.40 -1.41 -8.40
CA SER A 104 -20.43 -0.01 -7.98
C SER A 104 -21.61 0.31 -7.04
N SER A 105 -22.11 -0.70 -6.35
CA SER A 105 -22.90 -0.62 -5.14
C SER A 105 -22.58 -1.86 -4.30
N GLY A 106 -21.56 -1.78 -3.44
CA GLY A 106 -21.57 -2.63 -2.26
C GLY A 106 -22.94 -2.47 -1.63
N SER A 107 -23.69 -3.58 -1.49
CA SER A 107 -25.08 -3.51 -1.04
C SER A 107 -25.14 -2.64 0.22
N ILE A 108 -26.25 -1.92 0.46
CA ILE A 108 -26.36 -1.02 1.63
C ILE A 108 -25.89 -1.74 2.91
N VAL A 109 -26.18 -3.04 3.01
CA VAL A 109 -25.71 -3.95 4.06
C VAL A 109 -24.17 -4.08 4.12
N GLN A 110 -23.47 -4.26 3.00
CA GLN A 110 -22.00 -4.33 2.98
C GLN A 110 -21.34 -3.00 3.41
N ARG A 111 -21.89 -1.86 2.95
CA ARG A 111 -21.40 -0.53 3.35
C ARG A 111 -21.66 -0.26 4.84
N GLU A 112 -22.83 -0.64 5.34
CA GLU A 112 -23.18 -0.61 6.77
C GLU A 112 -22.22 -1.48 7.60
N THR A 113 -22.00 -2.73 7.21
CA THR A 113 -21.07 -3.64 7.90
C THR A 113 -19.65 -3.07 7.93
N LEU A 114 -19.17 -2.49 6.83
CA LEU A 114 -17.84 -1.87 6.78
C LEU A 114 -17.74 -0.66 7.72
N ALA A 115 -18.74 0.23 7.71
CA ALA A 115 -18.77 1.41 8.58
C ALA A 115 -18.75 1.01 10.06
N LEU A 116 -19.54 0.00 10.45
CA LEU A 116 -19.57 -0.51 11.83
C LEU A 116 -18.23 -1.14 12.24
N ARG A 117 -17.55 -1.88 11.35
CA ARG A 117 -16.22 -2.44 11.63
C ARG A 117 -15.16 -1.35 11.85
N VAL A 118 -15.22 -0.26 11.10
CA VAL A 118 -14.34 0.90 11.29
C VAL A 118 -14.63 1.58 12.63
N ALA A 119 -15.91 1.77 12.97
CA ALA A 119 -16.30 2.34 14.27
C ALA A 119 -15.81 1.48 15.44
N LEU A 120 -15.93 0.14 15.33
CA LEU A 120 -15.43 -0.79 16.32
C LEU A 120 -13.91 -0.64 16.55
N ALA A 121 -13.11 -0.61 15.47
CA ALA A 121 -11.66 -0.46 15.58
C ALA A 121 -11.25 0.86 16.26
N ARG A 122 -12.02 1.94 16.03
CA ARG A 122 -11.81 3.21 16.73
C ARG A 122 -12.15 3.13 18.21
N ILE A 123 -13.25 2.46 18.57
CA ILE A 123 -13.64 2.24 19.97
C ILE A 123 -12.60 1.37 20.67
N ASP A 124 -12.08 0.33 20.02
CA ASP A 124 -11.00 -0.50 20.58
C ASP A 124 -9.76 0.34 20.93
N GLY A 125 -9.36 1.27 20.06
CA GLY A 125 -8.28 2.22 20.35
C GLY A 125 -8.59 3.13 21.54
N LEU A 126 -9.82 3.66 21.64
CA LEU A 126 -10.24 4.48 22.77
C LEU A 126 -10.28 3.69 24.09
N VAL A 127 -10.64 2.41 24.03
CA VAL A 127 -10.61 1.50 25.19
C VAL A 127 -9.17 1.34 25.67
N ASP A 128 -8.21 1.12 24.77
CA ASP A 128 -6.79 1.00 25.11
C ASP A 128 -6.25 2.29 25.75
N ASP A 129 -6.64 3.45 25.23
CA ASP A 129 -6.31 4.76 25.81
C ASP A 129 -6.94 4.96 27.20
N ALA A 130 -8.20 4.54 27.38
CA ALA A 130 -8.90 4.63 28.65
C ALA A 130 -8.23 3.79 29.76
N HIS A 131 -7.60 2.66 29.43
CA HIS A 131 -6.81 1.89 30.40
C HIS A 131 -5.59 2.64 30.92
N ARG A 132 -5.08 3.63 30.16
CA ARG A 132 -3.95 4.48 30.54
C ARG A 132 -4.38 5.72 31.32
N ALA A 133 -5.69 5.97 31.44
CA ALA A 133 -6.23 7.12 32.19
C ALA A 133 -5.96 7.01 33.70
N PRO A 134 -6.01 8.14 34.44
CA PRO A 134 -5.86 8.17 35.89
C PRO A 134 -6.87 7.24 36.60
N PRO A 135 -6.51 6.64 37.76
CA PRO A 135 -7.35 5.65 38.43
C PRO A 135 -8.77 6.13 38.76
N GLY A 136 -8.97 7.43 39.03
CA GLY A 136 -10.27 8.00 39.37
C GLY A 136 -11.29 8.01 38.22
N GLU A 137 -10.83 7.99 36.96
CA GLU A 137 -11.68 8.10 35.78
C GLU A 137 -11.67 6.82 34.93
N ARG A 138 -10.62 6.01 35.06
CA ARG A 138 -10.37 4.78 34.28
C ARG A 138 -11.56 3.84 34.26
N THR A 139 -12.08 3.46 35.42
CA THR A 139 -13.14 2.45 35.53
C THR A 139 -14.41 2.88 34.78
N GLY A 140 -14.84 4.13 34.97
CA GLY A 140 -16.02 4.66 34.30
C GLY A 140 -15.85 4.78 32.79
N LEU A 141 -14.67 5.22 32.33
CA LEU A 141 -14.36 5.32 30.90
C LEU A 141 -14.30 3.95 30.23
N VAL A 142 -13.63 2.98 30.84
CA VAL A 142 -13.52 1.61 30.30
C VAL A 142 -14.90 0.94 30.28
N GLU A 143 -15.69 1.07 31.33
CA GLU A 143 -17.04 0.49 31.39
C GLU A 143 -17.95 1.07 30.31
N PHE A 144 -17.93 2.39 30.14
CA PHE A 144 -18.70 3.09 29.10
C PHE A 144 -18.29 2.65 27.69
N LEU A 145 -17.00 2.68 27.38
CA LEU A 145 -16.49 2.32 26.05
C LEU A 145 -16.67 0.82 25.74
N MET A 146 -16.54 -0.05 26.74
CA MET A 146 -16.87 -1.48 26.59
C MET A 146 -18.37 -1.69 26.32
N GLY A 147 -19.24 -0.87 26.91
CA GLY A 147 -20.67 -0.85 26.59
C GLY A 147 -20.92 -0.49 25.12
N GLN A 148 -20.30 0.59 24.64
CA GLN A 148 -20.39 1.00 23.23
C GLN A 148 -19.81 -0.05 22.28
N ARG A 149 -18.68 -0.67 22.66
CA ARG A 149 -18.04 -1.76 21.91
C ARG A 149 -18.99 -2.94 21.71
N ARG A 150 -19.66 -3.41 22.76
CA ARG A 150 -20.64 -4.50 22.68
C ARG A 150 -21.83 -4.13 21.79
N ALA A 151 -22.32 -2.90 21.88
CA ALA A 151 -23.42 -2.43 21.03
C ALA A 151 -23.04 -2.47 19.54
N VAL A 152 -21.84 -2.02 19.19
CA VAL A 152 -21.36 -2.07 17.79
C VAL A 152 -21.17 -3.51 17.30
N HIS A 153 -20.65 -4.41 18.14
CA HIS A 153 -20.59 -5.85 17.81
C HIS A 153 -21.98 -6.41 17.48
N SER A 154 -23.00 -6.12 18.29
CA SER A 154 -24.37 -6.55 18.01
C SER A 154 -24.90 -6.04 16.67
N LEU A 155 -24.64 -4.77 16.34
CA LEU A 155 -25.05 -4.18 15.06
C LEU A 155 -24.37 -4.85 13.86
N ILE A 156 -23.10 -5.25 14.00
CA ILE A 156 -22.36 -5.99 12.97
C ILE A 156 -23.01 -7.36 12.76
N ASP A 157 -23.31 -8.09 13.83
CA ASP A 157 -23.95 -9.40 13.75
C ASP A 157 -25.34 -9.32 13.09
N ASP A 158 -26.12 -8.29 13.40
CA ASP A 158 -27.42 -8.03 12.78
C ASP A 158 -27.31 -7.70 11.29
N ALA A 159 -26.31 -6.90 10.89
CA ALA A 159 -26.04 -6.61 9.49
C ALA A 159 -25.62 -7.87 8.72
N LEU A 160 -24.80 -8.74 9.32
CA LEU A 160 -24.37 -10.01 8.73
C LEU A 160 -25.53 -11.00 8.61
N ARG A 161 -26.42 -11.07 9.60
CA ARG A 161 -27.66 -11.87 9.55
C ARG A 161 -28.57 -11.41 8.41
N ARG A 162 -28.77 -10.10 8.27
CA ARG A 162 -29.53 -9.51 7.14
C ARG A 162 -28.91 -9.88 5.80
N LYS A 163 -27.58 -9.80 5.65
CA LYS A 163 -26.87 -10.19 4.42
C LYS A 163 -27.18 -11.64 3.99
N LYS A 164 -27.21 -12.58 4.94
CA LYS A 164 -27.54 -13.99 4.67
C LYS A 164 -29.00 -14.23 4.27
N SER A 165 -29.91 -13.31 4.60
CA SER A 165 -31.33 -13.40 4.25
C SER A 165 -31.65 -12.86 2.84
N TYR A 166 -30.72 -12.14 2.20
CA TYR A 166 -30.87 -11.54 0.87
C TYR A 166 -29.94 -12.17 -0.20
N ALA A 167 -29.18 -13.21 0.17
CA ALA A 167 -28.29 -13.97 -0.70
C ALA A 167 -28.90 -15.34 -0.97
#